data_AF-A0A520RC68-F1
#
_entry.id   AF-A0A520RC68-F1
#
_cell.length_a   1.000
_cell.length_b   1.000
_cell.length_c   1.000
_cell.angle_alpha   90.00
_cell.angle_beta   90.00
_cell.angle_gamma   90.00
#
_symmetry.space_group_name_H-M   'P 1'
#
loop_
_entity.id
_entity.type
_entity.pdbx_description
1 polymer ?
#
loop_
_entity_poly.entity_id
_entity_poly.type
_entity_poly.pdbx_seq_one_letter_code
_entity_poly.pdbx_strand_id
1 'polypeptide(L)'
;MPQDDTPLVDEDLINAARAAFHGDFGAVLQISPHDSAPFYIDGRGEEIVVSELPPKEPSTIWLSGKTTLMSVLQRTRALENAYLSGRLQIAGDMSVMARLVMKGR
;
A
#
# COMPACT_ATOMS: atom_id res chain seq x y z
N MET A 1 5.81 -31.00 13.39
CA MET A 1 6.50 -29.87 12.76
C MET A 1 5.52 -28.71 12.75
N PRO A 2 5.83 -27.52 13.29
CA PRO A 2 4.99 -26.37 13.01
C PRO A 2 5.10 -26.10 11.52
N GLN A 3 3.98 -26.12 10.80
CA GLN A 3 3.94 -25.49 9.49
C GLN A 3 4.06 -23.99 9.77
N ASP A 4 5.02 -23.33 9.13
CA ASP A 4 5.08 -21.87 9.14
C ASP A 4 3.83 -21.36 8.41
N ASP A 5 2.73 -21.20 9.14
CA ASP A 5 1.46 -20.62 8.67
C ASP A 5 1.58 -19.09 8.47
N THR A 6 2.80 -18.59 8.26
CA THR A 6 3.01 -17.17 7.99
C THR A 6 2.46 -16.88 6.60
N PRO A 7 1.44 -16.02 6.46
CA PRO A 7 0.91 -15.68 5.16
C PRO A 7 2.04 -15.07 4.32
N LEU A 8 2.17 -15.52 3.07
CA LEU A 8 3.16 -14.99 2.15
C LEU A 8 2.74 -13.61 1.65
N VAL A 9 3.70 -12.78 1.27
CA VAL A 9 3.41 -11.50 0.64
C VAL A 9 2.97 -11.75 -0.82
N ASP A 10 1.98 -11.00 -1.28
CA ASP A 10 1.46 -11.13 -2.63
C ASP A 10 2.31 -10.35 -3.65
N GLU A 11 3.00 -11.08 -4.54
CA GLU A 11 3.90 -10.50 -5.54
C GLU A 11 3.16 -9.60 -6.56
N ASP A 12 1.91 -9.90 -6.88
CA ASP A 12 1.13 -9.06 -7.81
C ASP A 12 0.92 -7.68 -7.21
N LEU A 13 0.60 -7.62 -5.91
CA LEU A 13 0.41 -6.35 -5.20
C LEU A 13 1.72 -5.59 -5.05
N ILE A 14 2.85 -6.26 -4.78
CA ILE A 14 4.18 -5.63 -4.78
C ILE A 14 4.46 -4.98 -6.14
N ASN A 15 4.25 -5.73 -7.23
CA ASN A 15 4.54 -5.23 -8.58
C ASN A 15 3.61 -4.07 -8.96
N ALA A 16 2.32 -4.15 -8.60
CA ALA A 16 1.39 -3.05 -8.78
C ALA A 16 1.80 -1.81 -7.98
N ALA A 17 2.23 -1.97 -6.73
CA ALA A 17 2.72 -0.87 -5.90
C ALA A 17 3.95 -0.18 -6.49
N ARG A 18 4.93 -0.95 -6.97
CA ARG A 18 6.12 -0.41 -7.65
C ARG A 18 5.77 0.44 -8.87
N ALA A 19 4.69 0.10 -9.57
CA ALA A 19 4.23 0.84 -10.75
C ALA A 19 3.29 2.02 -10.41
N ALA A 20 2.65 1.99 -9.24
CA ALA A 20 1.63 2.94 -8.84
C ALA A 20 2.23 4.24 -8.32
N PHE A 21 3.20 4.13 -7.39
CA PHE A 21 3.71 5.25 -6.63
C PHE A 21 4.89 5.92 -7.35
N HIS A 22 4.86 7.25 -7.39
CA HIS A 22 5.92 8.04 -8.00
C HIS A 22 6.18 9.31 -7.19
N GLY A 23 7.45 9.71 -7.15
CA GLY A 23 7.89 10.89 -6.39
C GLY A 23 7.91 10.64 -4.89
N ASP A 24 8.43 11.60 -4.14
CA ASP A 24 8.41 11.53 -2.69
C ASP A 24 7.01 11.83 -2.15
N PHE A 25 6.63 11.14 -1.07
CA PHE A 25 5.50 11.51 -0.23
C PHE A 25 5.89 11.64 1.25
N GLY A 26 7.18 11.52 1.56
CA GLY A 26 7.76 11.81 2.86
C GLY A 26 7.37 10.87 4.00
N ALA A 27 6.89 9.66 3.72
CA ALA A 27 6.44 8.72 4.76
C ALA A 27 6.65 7.24 4.38
N VAL A 28 6.38 6.35 5.34
CA VAL A 28 6.27 4.90 5.09
C VAL A 28 4.78 4.53 5.11
N LEU A 29 4.32 3.89 4.05
CA LEU A 29 2.96 3.36 3.89
C LEU A 29 2.99 1.84 4.02
N GLN A 30 2.12 1.28 4.84
CA GLN A 30 1.89 -0.17 4.89
C GLN A 30 0.66 -0.54 4.06
N ILE A 31 0.80 -1.51 3.17
CA ILE A 31 -0.31 -2.15 2.47
C ILE A 31 -0.62 -3.46 3.19
N SER A 32 -1.85 -3.60 3.66
CA SER A 32 -2.32 -4.74 4.46
C SER A 32 -3.50 -5.43 3.76
N PRO A 33 -3.24 -6.45 2.94
CA PRO A 33 -4.29 -7.31 2.41
C PRO A 33 -4.91 -8.16 3.53
N HIS A 34 -6.17 -8.56 3.39
CA HIS A 34 -6.82 -9.44 4.37
C HIS A 34 -6.32 -10.89 4.31
N ASP A 35 -5.77 -11.30 3.17
CA ASP A 35 -5.49 -12.69 2.79
C ASP A 35 -3.99 -12.96 2.53
N SER A 36 -3.11 -11.97 2.71
CA SER A 36 -1.67 -12.09 2.51
C SER A 36 -0.91 -11.30 3.56
N ALA A 37 0.41 -11.54 3.69
CA ALA A 37 1.23 -10.69 4.55
C ALA A 37 1.25 -9.23 4.05
N PRO A 38 1.37 -8.27 4.98
CA PRO A 38 1.53 -6.88 4.62
C PRO A 38 2.91 -6.61 4.00
N PHE A 39 3.01 -5.49 3.29
CA PHE A 39 4.27 -4.97 2.79
C PHE A 39 4.32 -3.45 2.92
N TYR A 40 5.50 -2.88 2.72
CA TYR A 40 5.80 -1.49 3.03
C TYR A 40 6.31 -0.76 1.80
N ILE A 41 5.98 0.52 1.74
CA ILE A 41 6.36 1.44 0.68
C ILE A 41 7.02 2.64 1.35
N ASP A 42 8.31 2.80 1.12
CA ASP A 42 9.08 3.93 1.61
C ASP A 42 9.12 5.03 0.55
N GLY A 43 8.41 6.12 0.80
CA GLY A 43 8.37 7.30 -0.05
C GLY A 43 9.13 8.49 0.51
N ARG A 44 10.07 8.28 1.44
CA ARG A 44 10.87 9.35 2.05
C ARG A 44 12.06 9.80 1.20
N GLY A 45 12.38 9.08 0.13
CA GLY A 45 13.48 9.38 -0.79
C GLY A 45 13.00 9.75 -2.19
N GLU A 46 13.95 10.06 -3.08
CA GLU A 46 13.67 10.34 -4.50
C GLU A 46 13.12 9.10 -5.24
N GLU A 47 13.54 7.90 -4.81
CA GLU A 47 13.05 6.62 -5.30
C GLU A 47 12.13 5.95 -4.28
N ILE A 48 11.04 5.37 -4.77
CA ILE A 48 10.13 4.56 -3.96
C ILE A 48 10.73 3.16 -3.76
N VAL A 49 10.82 2.73 -2.50
CA VAL A 49 11.27 1.37 -2.15
C VAL A 49 10.09 0.55 -1.65
N VAL A 50 9.90 -0.64 -2.21
CA VAL A 50 8.88 -1.60 -1.76
C VAL A 50 9.57 -2.79 -1.09
N SER A 51 9.20 -3.09 0.16
CA SER A 51 9.82 -4.12 0.98
C SER A 51 8.81 -4.93 1.80
N GLU A 52 9.13 -6.18 2.09
CA GLU A 52 8.32 -7.05 2.95
C GLU A 52 8.52 -6.74 4.45
N LEU A 53 9.68 -6.18 4.79
CA LEU A 53 10.01 -5.75 6.15
C LEU A 53 9.87 -4.23 6.28
N PRO A 54 9.38 -3.72 7.43
CA PRO A 54 9.24 -2.29 7.66
C PRO A 54 10.63 -1.63 7.75
N PRO A 55 10.96 -0.67 6.88
CA PRO A 55 12.20 0.09 7.01
C PRO A 55 12.15 1.04 8.21
N LYS A 56 10.94 1.46 8.58
CA LYS A 56 10.54 2.21 9.79
C LYS A 56 9.07 1.93 10.09
N GLU A 57 8.60 2.43 11.22
CA GLU A 57 7.18 2.42 11.59
C GLU A 57 6.33 3.11 10.51
N PRO A 58 5.26 2.46 10.02
CA PRO A 58 4.39 3.04 9.00
C PRO A 58 3.60 4.21 9.58
N SER A 59 3.63 5.34 8.87
CA SER A 59 2.82 6.51 9.23
C SER A 59 1.36 6.33 8.83
N THR A 60 1.12 5.54 7.79
CA THR A 60 -0.21 5.29 7.23
C THR A 60 -0.34 3.81 6.87
N ILE A 61 -1.53 3.25 7.05
CA ILE A 61 -1.85 1.86 6.72
C ILE A 61 -3.08 1.83 5.83
N TRP A 62 -3.01 1.07 4.74
CA TRP A 62 -4.14 0.72 3.89
C TRP A 62 -4.56 -0.71 4.16
N LEU A 63 -5.82 -0.91 4.52
CA LEU A 63 -6.38 -2.22 4.86
C LEU A 63 -7.60 -2.51 3.97
N SER A 64 -7.55 -3.63 3.24
CA SER A 64 -8.62 -4.08 2.36
C SER A 64 -8.32 -5.49 1.80
N GLY A 65 -9.27 -6.14 1.12
CA GLY A 65 -8.99 -7.32 0.30
C GLY A 65 -8.17 -7.02 -0.98
N LYS A 66 -7.48 -8.05 -1.51
CA LYS A 66 -6.60 -7.98 -2.70
C LYS A 66 -7.21 -7.26 -3.89
N THR A 67 -8.45 -7.59 -4.27
CA THR A 67 -9.10 -7.02 -5.48
C THR A 67 -9.22 -5.50 -5.41
N THR A 68 -9.62 -4.97 -4.25
CA THR A 68 -9.74 -3.51 -4.06
C THR A 68 -8.37 -2.86 -4.03
N LEU A 69 -7.39 -3.43 -3.31
CA LEU A 69 -6.03 -2.90 -3.26
C LEU A 69 -5.40 -2.86 -4.66
N MET A 70 -5.56 -3.92 -5.44
CA MET A 70 -5.11 -3.97 -6.83
C MET A 70 -5.77 -2.87 -7.67
N SER A 71 -7.09 -2.70 -7.55
CA SER A 71 -7.80 -1.63 -8.27
C SER A 71 -7.32 -0.24 -7.88
N VAL A 72 -7.03 -0.01 -6.60
CA VAL A 72 -6.52 1.27 -6.07
C VAL A 72 -5.13 1.57 -6.61
N LEU A 73 -4.23 0.58 -6.58
CA LEU A 73 -2.85 0.72 -7.08
C LEU A 73 -2.81 1.00 -8.59
N GLN A 74 -3.80 0.51 -9.36
CA GLN A 74 -3.83 0.72 -10.81
C GLN A 74 -4.49 2.03 -11.25
N ARG A 75 -5.36 2.63 -10.42
CA ARG A 75 -6.21 3.77 -10.83
C ARG A 75 -6.37 4.79 -9.71
N THR A 76 -5.91 6.03 -9.92
CA THR A 76 -6.02 7.11 -8.92
C THR A 76 -7.47 7.36 -8.46
N ARG A 77 -8.44 7.40 -9.39
CA ARG A 77 -9.87 7.56 -9.03
C ARG A 77 -10.45 6.37 -8.26
N ALA A 78 -9.82 5.20 -8.29
CA ALA A 78 -10.28 4.06 -7.52
C ALA A 78 -9.96 4.20 -6.02
N LEU A 79 -8.88 4.92 -5.66
CA LEU A 79 -8.51 5.19 -4.28
C LEU A 79 -9.62 5.92 -3.51
N GLU A 80 -10.01 7.08 -4.01
CA GLU A 80 -11.03 7.93 -3.36
C GLU A 80 -12.37 7.19 -3.28
N ASN A 81 -12.79 6.55 -4.38
CA ASN A 81 -14.03 5.77 -4.41
C ASN A 81 -13.99 4.58 -3.44
N ALA A 82 -12.87 3.85 -3.35
CA ALA A 82 -12.74 2.73 -2.42
C ALA A 82 -12.79 3.20 -0.96
N TYR A 83 -12.15 4.34 -0.64
CA TYR A 83 -12.18 4.93 0.69
C TYR A 83 -13.59 5.41 1.07
N LEU A 84 -14.22 6.23 0.22
CA LEU A 84 -15.57 6.76 0.48
C LEU A 84 -16.64 5.66 0.57
N SER A 85 -16.48 4.56 -0.16
CA SER A 85 -17.39 3.40 -0.08
C SER A 85 -17.10 2.46 1.10
N GLY A 86 -16.07 2.72 1.91
CA GLY A 86 -15.67 1.87 3.03
C GLY A 86 -14.98 0.56 2.62
N ARG A 87 -14.69 0.37 1.33
CA ARG A 87 -13.97 -0.81 0.82
C ARG A 87 -12.47 -0.75 1.11
N LEU A 88 -11.92 0.46 1.24
CA LEU A 88 -10.56 0.71 1.68
C LEU A 88 -10.60 1.40 3.04
N GLN A 89 -10.00 0.79 4.04
CA GLN A 89 -9.76 1.43 5.33
C GLN A 89 -8.37 2.06 5.31
N ILE A 90 -8.29 3.30 5.81
CA ILE A 90 -7.02 4.01 5.97
C ILE A 90 -6.88 4.38 7.44
N ALA A 91 -5.75 4.02 8.04
CA ALA A 91 -5.41 4.36 9.42
C ALA A 91 -4.08 5.14 9.46
N GLY A 92 -3.90 5.96 10.50
CA GLY A 92 -2.68 6.76 10.71
C GLY A 92 -2.78 8.19 10.16
N ASP A 93 -1.65 8.72 9.70
CA ASP A 93 -1.52 10.10 9.23
C ASP A 93 -2.16 10.30 7.84
N MET A 94 -3.29 10.99 7.81
CA MET A 94 -4.00 11.33 6.57
C MET A 94 -3.27 12.37 5.72
N SER A 95 -2.33 13.14 6.28
CA SER A 95 -1.54 14.12 5.52
C SER A 95 -0.64 13.44 4.47
N VAL A 96 -0.30 12.17 4.67
CA VAL A 96 0.43 11.35 3.69
C VAL A 96 -0.42 11.19 2.43
N MET A 97 -1.72 10.95 2.57
CA MET A 97 -2.65 10.76 1.44
C MET A 97 -2.74 11.99 0.55
N ALA A 98 -2.66 13.19 1.13
CA ALA A 98 -2.67 14.44 0.38
C ALA A 98 -1.41 14.66 -0.47
N ARG A 99 -0.30 14.01 -0.10
CA ARG A 99 1.00 14.09 -0.80
C ARG A 99 1.19 12.98 -1.83
N LEU A 100 0.36 11.93 -1.79
CA LEU A 100 0.51 10.80 -2.70
C LEU A 100 0.26 11.19 -4.15
N VAL A 101 1.27 10.94 -4.99
CA VAL A 101 1.16 11.02 -6.44
C VAL A 101 1.17 9.60 -7.00
N MET A 102 0.02 9.17 -7.50
CA MET A 102 -0.14 7.86 -8.13
C MET A 102 -0.33 8.02 -9.64
N LYS A 103 0.41 7.23 -10.43
CA LYS A 103 0.14 7.13 -11.87
C LYS A 103 -1.07 6.22 -12.09
N GLY A 104 -2.21 6.84 -12.38
CA GLY A 104 -3.33 6.12 -12.99
C GLY A 104 -3.00 5.84 -14.46
N ARG A 105 -3.11 4.58 -14.90
CA ARG A 105 -3.23 4.27 -16.32
C ARG A 105 -4.64 4.53 -16.82
#